data_AF-A0A1C6JGI8-F1
#
_entry.id   AF-A0A1C6JGI8-F1
#
_cell.length_a   1.000
_cell.length_b   1.000
_cell.length_c   1.000
_cell.angle_alpha   90.00
_cell.angle_beta   90.00
_cell.angle_gamma   90.00
#
_symmetry.space_group_name_H-M   'P 1'
#
loop_
_entity.id
_entity.type
_entity.pdbx_description
1 polymer ?
#
loop_
_entity_poly.entity_id
_entity_poly.type
_entity_poly.pdbx_seq_one_letter_code
_entity_poly.pdbx_strand_id
1 'polypeptide(L)'
;MEPLSYAPFDIGAHFLYYKKRPSEAGAERMFFMRNRQQWRSFFSGVAVTALVFSLGVPALAATVRTLEATYSGIRITLDGREVDPKDANGAAVEPFAVDGTTYLPVRAVADALGLEVTWDQERQTVALSTPGGQAPVPEESASPYSRTDPVPLGTAHTFRYAKGDDDWTITMQISESLRGDEAWQALKAANQFNDPAPTGKEYVLVRLSAKVYETSDPDQAVAFHLAGFDLYSADSVQYTAFWTVVTPSPKFDGRVYQGGTLDGYLAFLVNQSDPAPKVVFGADYTGAGGAWFSLT
;
A
#
# COMPACT_ATOMS: atom_id res chain seq x y z
N MET A 1 77.37 -4.43 58.84
CA MET A 1 76.94 -5.43 57.84
C MET A 1 76.39 -4.65 56.66
N GLU A 2 77.05 -4.74 55.51
CA GLU A 2 76.58 -4.28 54.18
C GLU A 2 75.31 -5.02 53.72
N PRO A 3 74.58 -4.64 52.63
CA PRO A 3 74.95 -3.74 51.50
C PRO A 3 73.89 -2.62 51.20
N LEU A 4 74.07 -1.52 50.44
CA LEU A 4 74.39 -1.26 48.99
C LEU A 4 73.54 -2.13 48.03
N SER A 5 72.91 -1.75 46.92
CA SER A 5 72.81 -0.59 45.99
C SER A 5 71.59 -0.92 45.05
N TYR A 6 71.00 -0.10 44.16
CA TYR A 6 71.55 0.75 43.09
C TYR A 6 70.48 1.73 42.55
N ALA A 7 70.96 2.83 41.98
CA ALA A 7 70.28 4.05 41.49
C ALA A 7 69.60 3.90 40.09
N PRO A 8 69.05 4.98 39.47
CA PRO A 8 69.90 5.98 38.78
C PRO A 8 69.44 7.47 38.81
N PHE A 9 70.46 8.36 38.77
CA PHE A 9 70.70 9.56 37.93
C PHE A 9 69.59 10.54 37.49
N ASP A 10 69.81 11.83 37.19
CA ASP A 10 70.76 12.89 37.61
C ASP A 10 70.37 14.22 36.87
N ILE A 11 70.75 15.35 37.49
CA ILE A 11 70.88 16.79 37.08
C ILE A 11 69.88 17.50 36.14
N GLY A 12 69.41 18.65 36.63
CA GLY A 12 69.09 19.81 35.78
C GLY A 12 68.67 21.06 36.56
N ALA A 13 69.63 21.75 37.19
CA ALA A 13 69.47 23.08 37.80
C ALA A 13 69.16 24.17 36.73
N HIS A 14 68.69 25.39 36.97
CA HIS A 14 69.12 26.44 37.90
C HIS A 14 68.12 27.62 37.85
N PHE A 15 67.86 28.20 39.01
CA PHE A 15 67.75 29.64 39.35
C PHE A 15 66.59 30.55 38.90
N LEU A 16 66.06 31.21 39.94
CA LEU A 16 65.06 32.26 39.99
C LEU A 16 65.71 33.65 39.85
N TYR A 17 65.04 34.56 39.14
CA TYR A 17 65.23 36.01 39.24
C TYR A 17 63.86 36.68 39.49
N TYR A 18 63.81 37.66 40.40
CA TYR A 18 62.57 38.34 40.79
C TYR A 18 62.61 39.86 40.51
N LYS A 19 61.46 40.34 39.99
CA LYS A 19 60.86 41.69 40.05
C LYS A 19 61.56 42.93 39.44
N LYS A 20 60.80 43.53 38.52
CA LYS A 20 60.28 44.90 38.66
C LYS A 20 58.90 44.98 37.99
N ARG A 21 57.83 45.33 38.73
CA ARG A 21 56.44 45.42 38.20
C ARG A 21 56.20 46.79 37.55
N PRO A 22 55.56 46.87 36.36
CA PRO A 22 55.00 48.12 35.83
C PRO A 22 53.64 48.46 36.47
N SER A 23 53.32 49.76 36.49
CA SER A 23 52.16 50.39 37.12
C SER A 23 50.79 49.95 36.56
N GLU A 24 49.82 49.78 37.44
CA GLU A 24 48.46 49.24 37.19
C GLU A 24 47.62 49.99 36.15
N ALA A 25 47.92 51.26 35.87
CA ALA A 25 47.15 52.07 34.91
C ALA A 25 47.28 51.63 33.43
N GLY A 26 48.33 50.87 33.07
CA GLY A 26 48.56 50.39 31.70
C GLY A 26 47.93 49.03 31.37
N ALA A 27 47.66 48.20 32.38
CA ALA A 27 47.12 46.85 32.19
C ALA A 27 45.60 46.84 32.02
N GLU A 28 44.89 47.75 32.70
CA GLU A 28 43.42 47.81 32.65
C GLU A 28 42.89 48.36 31.32
N ARG A 29 43.64 49.25 30.65
CA ARG A 29 43.24 49.77 29.32
C ARG A 29 43.43 48.75 28.20
N MET A 30 44.33 47.77 28.35
CA MET A 30 44.51 46.70 27.36
C MET A 30 43.52 45.53 27.54
N PHE A 31 42.96 45.34 28.73
CA PHE A 31 41.97 44.29 29.00
C PHE A 31 40.56 44.63 28.48
N PHE A 32 40.17 45.91 28.52
CA PHE A 32 38.82 46.36 28.15
C PHE A 32 38.58 46.56 26.64
N MET A 33 39.61 46.61 25.80
CA MET A 33 39.44 46.80 24.34
C MET A 33 39.38 45.49 23.52
N ARG A 34 39.82 44.34 24.06
CA ARG A 34 39.83 43.07 23.32
C ARG A 34 38.55 42.22 23.47
N ASN A 35 37.56 42.69 24.22
CA ASN A 35 36.38 41.88 24.56
C ASN A 35 35.04 42.41 24.00
N ARG A 36 34.99 43.58 23.35
CA ARG A 36 33.75 44.07 22.73
C ARG A 36 33.42 43.42 21.39
N GLN A 37 34.41 42.93 20.66
CA GLN A 37 34.23 42.36 19.32
C GLN A 37 33.81 40.88 19.38
N GLN A 38 34.32 40.12 20.34
CA GLN A 38 33.98 38.70 20.54
C GLN A 38 32.54 38.51 21.05
N TRP A 39 32.02 39.44 21.85
CA TRP A 39 30.64 39.40 22.32
C TRP A 39 29.63 39.70 21.20
N ARG A 40 29.96 40.59 20.25
CA ARG A 40 29.10 40.86 19.09
C ARG A 40 29.02 39.66 18.15
N SER A 41 30.13 38.94 17.96
CA SER A 41 30.16 37.69 17.17
C SER A 41 29.42 36.54 17.85
N PHE A 42 29.45 36.44 19.18
CA PHE A 42 28.72 35.43 19.94
C PHE A 42 27.20 35.64 19.86
N PHE A 43 26.71 36.86 20.11
CA PHE A 43 25.27 37.15 20.02
C PHE A 43 24.75 37.17 18.58
N SER A 44 25.58 37.55 17.59
CA SER A 44 25.25 37.40 16.17
C SER A 44 25.18 35.93 15.73
N GLY A 45 26.02 35.05 16.28
CA GLY A 45 25.99 33.62 16.02
C GLY A 45 24.71 32.97 16.54
N VAL A 46 24.33 33.27 17.79
CA VAL A 46 23.10 32.75 18.42
C VAL A 46 21.85 33.21 17.66
N ALA A 47 21.82 34.44 17.14
CA ALA A 47 20.68 34.94 16.38
C ALA A 47 20.51 34.28 15.00
N VAL A 48 21.61 33.90 14.32
CA VAL A 48 21.55 33.22 13.02
C VAL A 48 21.22 31.73 13.18
N THR A 49 21.71 31.06 14.23
CA THR A 49 21.34 29.65 14.49
C THR A 49 19.86 29.50 14.86
N ALA A 50 19.27 30.50 15.55
CA ALA A 50 17.84 30.49 15.86
C ALA A 50 16.94 30.71 14.62
N LEU A 51 17.43 31.39 13.58
CA LEU A 51 16.66 31.72 12.38
C LEU A 51 16.66 30.59 11.32
N VAL A 52 17.63 29.67 11.37
CA VAL A 52 17.71 28.53 10.43
C VAL A 52 16.81 27.37 10.87
N PHE A 53 16.37 27.33 12.13
CA PHE A 53 15.38 26.35 12.61
C PHE A 53 13.91 26.78 12.42
N SER A 54 13.65 27.97 11.89
CA SER A 54 12.27 28.46 11.64
C SER A 54 11.77 28.26 10.21
N LEU A 55 12.42 27.41 9.40
CA LEU A 55 11.79 26.88 8.19
C LEU A 55 10.77 25.81 8.62
N GLY A 56 9.58 26.29 9.00
CA GLY A 56 8.45 25.46 9.37
C GLY A 56 8.11 24.50 8.24
N VAL A 57 8.29 23.21 8.51
CA VAL A 57 7.57 22.16 7.80
C VAL A 57 6.08 22.48 7.96
N PRO A 58 5.26 22.58 6.90
CA PRO A 58 3.83 22.61 7.09
C PRO A 58 3.43 21.25 7.66
N ALA A 59 3.29 21.17 8.97
CA ALA A 59 2.61 20.06 9.61
C ALA A 59 1.17 20.15 9.12
N LEU A 60 0.75 19.14 8.34
CA LEU A 60 -0.67 18.83 8.17
C LEU A 60 -1.19 18.58 9.58
N ALA A 61 -1.77 19.60 10.22
CA ALA A 61 -2.45 19.44 11.48
C ALA A 61 -3.67 18.56 11.19
N ALA A 62 -3.52 17.25 11.40
CA ALA A 62 -4.68 16.40 11.60
C ALA A 62 -5.55 17.11 12.65
N THR A 63 -6.81 17.37 12.31
CA THR A 63 -7.76 17.99 13.25
C THR A 63 -7.99 17.00 14.39
N VAL A 64 -7.14 17.04 15.41
CA VAL A 64 -7.27 16.23 16.62
C VAL A 64 -8.51 16.74 17.34
N ARG A 65 -9.55 15.90 17.40
CA ARG A 65 -10.69 16.14 18.28
C ARG A 65 -10.38 15.48 19.62
N THR A 66 -10.31 16.28 20.67
CA THR A 66 -10.23 15.77 22.04
C THR A 66 -11.62 15.37 22.50
N LEU A 67 -11.78 14.13 22.95
CA LEU A 67 -13.01 13.63 23.56
C LEU A 67 -12.76 13.47 25.06
N GLU A 68 -13.68 13.98 25.89
CA GLU A 68 -13.69 13.68 27.32
C GLU A 68 -14.49 12.40 27.56
N ALA A 69 -13.82 11.35 28.03
CA ALA A 69 -14.44 10.06 28.31
C ALA A 69 -14.77 9.94 29.80
N THR A 70 -15.99 9.52 30.11
CA THR A 70 -16.44 9.21 31.47
C THR A 70 -16.54 7.70 31.67
N TYR A 71 -15.85 7.18 32.69
CA TYR A 71 -15.87 5.77 33.10
C TYR A 71 -16.71 5.63 34.37
N SER A 72 -17.90 5.04 34.26
CA SER A 72 -18.88 4.93 35.35
C SER A 72 -19.22 3.48 35.73
N GLY A 73 -18.33 2.52 35.46
CA GLY A 73 -18.57 1.11 35.73
C GLY A 73 -19.68 0.52 34.84
N ILE A 74 -19.68 0.90 33.56
CA ILE A 74 -20.66 0.45 32.57
C ILE A 74 -20.51 -1.07 32.37
N ARG A 75 -21.60 -1.81 32.58
CA ARG A 75 -21.64 -3.27 32.41
C ARG A 75 -22.35 -3.66 31.12
N ILE A 76 -21.83 -4.67 30.45
CA ILE A 76 -22.41 -5.25 29.24
C ILE A 76 -23.03 -6.60 29.62
N THR A 77 -24.27 -6.83 29.21
CA THR A 77 -24.92 -8.15 29.38
C THR A 77 -25.56 -8.62 28.08
N LEU A 78 -25.40 -9.89 27.75
CA LEU A 78 -26.08 -10.57 26.66
C LEU A 78 -26.89 -11.74 27.24
N ASP A 79 -28.19 -11.77 26.98
CA ASP A 79 -29.12 -12.79 27.51
C ASP A 79 -29.02 -12.97 29.05
N GLY A 80 -28.80 -11.87 29.76
CA GLY A 80 -28.65 -11.85 31.22
C GLY A 80 -27.29 -12.34 31.74
N ARG A 81 -26.34 -12.70 30.87
CA ARG A 81 -24.96 -13.02 31.22
C ARG A 81 -24.06 -11.81 31.05
N GLU A 82 -23.19 -11.56 32.02
CA GLU A 82 -22.21 -10.48 31.94
C GLU A 82 -21.11 -10.79 30.91
N VAL A 83 -20.80 -9.81 30.07
CA VAL A 83 -19.73 -9.88 29.07
C VAL A 83 -18.50 -9.20 29.66
N ASP A 84 -17.36 -9.89 29.62
CA ASP A 84 -16.06 -9.38 30.06
C ASP A 84 -15.29 -8.82 28.85
N PRO A 85 -15.31 -7.49 28.63
CA PRO A 85 -14.80 -6.91 27.40
C PRO A 85 -13.28 -6.94 27.33
N LYS A 86 -12.75 -7.57 26.28
CA LYS A 86 -11.31 -7.72 26.04
C LYS A 86 -10.91 -7.26 24.64
N ASP A 87 -9.66 -6.84 24.50
CA ASP A 87 -9.03 -6.58 23.20
C ASP A 87 -8.46 -7.86 22.57
N ALA A 88 -7.82 -7.73 21.41
CA ALA A 88 -7.21 -8.84 20.69
C ALA A 88 -6.07 -9.54 21.47
N ASN A 89 -5.48 -8.87 22.46
CA ASN A 89 -4.42 -9.41 23.30
C ASN A 89 -4.96 -9.98 24.63
N GLY A 90 -6.28 -9.99 24.81
CA GLY A 90 -6.93 -10.43 26.04
C GLY A 90 -6.90 -9.40 27.16
N ALA A 91 -6.45 -8.17 26.91
CA ALA A 91 -6.46 -7.09 27.89
C ALA A 91 -7.88 -6.56 28.06
N ALA A 92 -8.29 -6.28 29.30
CA ALA A 92 -9.59 -5.71 29.60
C ALA A 92 -9.74 -4.33 28.95
N VAL A 93 -10.88 -4.08 28.30
CA VAL A 93 -11.22 -2.78 27.70
C VAL A 93 -12.52 -2.29 28.30
N GLU A 94 -12.42 -1.26 29.12
CA GLU A 94 -13.59 -0.69 29.79
C GLU A 94 -14.44 0.14 28.82
N PRO A 95 -15.77 -0.04 28.82
CA PRO A 95 -16.67 0.86 28.12
C PRO A 95 -16.69 2.25 28.76
N PHE A 96 -16.90 3.26 27.95
CA PHE A 96 -16.92 4.66 28.39
C PHE A 96 -18.05 5.43 27.72
N ALA A 97 -18.38 6.61 28.27
CA ALA A 97 -19.34 7.52 27.67
C ALA A 97 -18.66 8.83 27.22
N VAL A 98 -19.04 9.34 26.05
CA VAL A 98 -18.67 10.66 25.53
C VAL A 98 -19.96 11.39 25.17
N ASP A 99 -20.15 12.61 25.69
CA ASP A 99 -21.32 13.45 25.43
C ASP A 99 -22.67 12.70 25.61
N GLY A 100 -22.74 11.85 26.64
CA GLY A 100 -23.94 11.04 26.93
C GLY A 100 -24.14 9.81 26.03
N THR A 101 -23.23 9.56 25.09
CA THR A 101 -23.23 8.36 24.24
C THR A 101 -22.26 7.32 24.80
N THR A 102 -22.75 6.12 25.05
CA THR A 102 -21.91 4.99 25.50
C THR A 102 -21.23 4.32 24.32
N TYR A 103 -19.91 4.15 24.41
CA TYR A 103 -19.08 3.45 23.45
C TYR A 103 -18.64 2.12 24.04
N LEU A 104 -18.90 1.05 23.30
CA LEU A 104 -18.55 -0.32 23.68
C LEU A 104 -17.41 -0.83 22.79
N PRO A 105 -16.50 -1.67 23.33
CA PRO A 105 -15.50 -2.35 22.51
C PRO A 105 -16.19 -3.31 21.52
N VAL A 106 -16.09 -3.00 20.22
CA VAL A 106 -16.77 -3.76 19.17
C VAL A 106 -16.41 -5.26 19.20
N ARG A 107 -15.16 -5.59 19.50
CA ARG A 107 -14.69 -6.98 19.60
C ARG A 107 -15.35 -7.74 20.74
N ALA A 108 -15.46 -7.13 21.93
CA ALA A 108 -16.14 -7.75 23.07
C ALA A 108 -17.61 -8.06 22.78
N VAL A 109 -18.30 -7.13 22.12
CA VAL A 109 -19.70 -7.31 21.73
C VAL A 109 -19.82 -8.39 20.65
N ALA A 110 -18.94 -8.37 19.65
CA ALA A 110 -18.93 -9.36 18.58
C ALA A 110 -18.63 -10.78 19.09
N ASP A 111 -17.62 -10.94 19.96
CA ASP A 111 -17.27 -12.23 20.57
C ASP A 111 -18.45 -12.80 21.37
N ALA A 112 -19.15 -11.95 22.13
CA ALA A 112 -20.35 -12.36 22.87
C ALA A 112 -21.48 -12.84 21.94
N LEU A 113 -21.60 -12.23 20.76
CA LEU A 113 -22.54 -12.62 19.70
C LEU A 113 -22.03 -13.79 18.84
N GLY A 114 -20.83 -14.30 19.11
CA GLY A 114 -20.18 -15.35 18.33
C GLY A 114 -19.78 -14.91 16.93
N LEU A 115 -19.48 -13.62 16.71
CA LEU A 115 -19.01 -13.06 15.45
C LEU A 115 -17.48 -12.91 15.43
N GLU A 116 -16.87 -13.02 14.26
CA GLU A 116 -15.46 -12.72 14.03
C GLU A 116 -15.27 -11.23 13.68
N VAL A 117 -14.18 -10.63 14.16
CA VAL A 117 -13.86 -9.22 13.91
C VAL A 117 -12.51 -9.07 13.21
N THR A 118 -12.50 -8.46 12.03
CA THR A 118 -11.28 -8.13 11.29
C THR A 118 -11.18 -6.62 11.01
N TRP A 119 -9.96 -6.13 10.85
CA TRP A 119 -9.69 -4.75 10.46
C TRP A 119 -9.17 -4.72 9.02
N ASP A 120 -9.90 -4.07 8.13
CA ASP A 120 -9.46 -3.77 6.77
C ASP A 120 -8.72 -2.43 6.78
N GLN A 121 -7.39 -2.51 6.69
CA GLN A 121 -6.51 -1.35 6.67
C GLN A 121 -6.73 -0.45 5.44
N GLU A 122 -7.05 -1.03 4.29
CA GLU A 122 -7.21 -0.28 3.03
C GLU A 122 -8.51 0.53 3.04
N ARG A 123 -9.59 -0.07 3.54
CA ARG A 123 -10.91 0.56 3.61
C ARG A 123 -11.15 1.35 4.90
N GLN A 124 -10.26 1.22 5.89
CA GLN A 124 -10.45 1.75 7.24
C GLN A 124 -11.76 1.25 7.87
N THR A 125 -12.03 -0.05 7.71
CA THR A 125 -13.31 -0.67 8.07
C THR A 125 -13.13 -1.77 9.10
N VAL A 126 -13.97 -1.77 10.14
CA VAL A 126 -14.16 -2.93 11.02
C VAL A 126 -15.17 -3.87 10.37
N ALA A 127 -14.75 -5.07 10.00
CA ALA A 127 -15.63 -6.08 9.42
C ALA A 127 -16.04 -7.11 10.49
N LEU A 128 -17.35 -7.39 10.55
CA LEU A 128 -17.97 -8.38 11.44
C LEU A 128 -18.56 -9.50 10.57
N SER A 129 -18.18 -10.75 10.83
CA SER A 129 -18.67 -11.92 10.09
C SER A 129 -19.18 -13.00 11.04
N THR A 130 -20.14 -13.82 10.60
CA THR A 130 -20.49 -15.04 11.33
C THR A 130 -19.35 -16.06 11.19
N PRO A 131 -19.18 -17.03 12.11
CA PRO A 131 -18.16 -18.06 11.99
C PRO A 131 -18.43 -18.91 10.75
N GLY A 132 -17.51 -18.89 9.78
CA GLY A 132 -17.72 -19.49 8.45
C GLY A 132 -18.60 -18.65 7.51
N GLY A 133 -19.09 -17.50 7.96
CA GLY A 133 -19.74 -16.49 7.12
C GLY A 133 -18.71 -15.65 6.40
N GLN A 134 -18.85 -15.59 5.08
CA GLN A 134 -18.10 -14.67 4.24
C GLN A 134 -18.32 -13.23 4.70
N ALA A 135 -17.33 -12.37 4.45
CA ALA A 135 -17.52 -10.93 4.52
C ALA A 135 -18.79 -10.57 3.72
N PRO A 136 -19.49 -9.48 4.05
CA PRO A 136 -20.55 -9.00 3.18
C PRO A 136 -19.93 -8.79 1.80
N VAL A 137 -20.26 -9.70 0.88
CA VAL A 137 -20.08 -9.48 -0.55
C VAL A 137 -20.69 -8.12 -0.79
N PRO A 138 -20.00 -7.17 -1.43
CA PRO A 138 -20.61 -5.91 -1.79
C PRO A 138 -21.99 -6.20 -2.36
N GLU A 139 -23.02 -5.62 -1.74
CA GLU A 139 -24.34 -5.61 -2.34
C GLU A 139 -24.16 -5.18 -3.80
N GLU A 140 -24.94 -5.82 -4.66
CA GLU A 140 -25.03 -5.69 -6.10
C GLU A 140 -25.11 -4.23 -6.56
N SER A 141 -24.04 -3.45 -6.39
CA SER A 141 -23.82 -2.25 -7.16
C SER A 141 -23.50 -2.77 -8.54
N ALA A 142 -24.45 -2.65 -9.46
CA ALA A 142 -24.18 -2.83 -10.88
C ALA A 142 -22.80 -2.23 -11.18
N SER A 143 -21.90 -3.04 -11.76
CA SER A 143 -20.56 -2.56 -12.09
C SER A 143 -20.70 -1.20 -12.79
N PRO A 144 -19.99 -0.15 -12.34
CA PRO A 144 -20.06 1.14 -13.02
C PRO A 144 -19.50 1.04 -14.45
N TYR A 145 -18.78 -0.05 -14.75
CA TYR A 145 -18.19 -0.32 -16.04
C TYR A 145 -19.09 -1.22 -16.89
N SER A 146 -19.03 -1.02 -18.19
CA SER A 146 -19.84 -1.72 -19.17
C SER A 146 -19.08 -1.85 -20.49
N ARG A 147 -19.68 -2.51 -21.47
CA ARG A 147 -19.12 -2.57 -22.83
C ARG A 147 -18.84 -1.19 -23.44
N THR A 148 -19.66 -0.18 -23.13
CA THR A 148 -19.52 1.18 -23.66
C THR A 148 -18.67 2.09 -22.78
N ASP A 149 -18.34 1.66 -21.57
CA ASP A 149 -17.50 2.37 -20.62
C ASP A 149 -16.65 1.33 -19.85
N PRO A 150 -15.64 0.75 -20.50
CA PRO A 150 -14.87 -0.34 -19.91
C PRO A 150 -13.95 0.17 -18.81
N VAL A 151 -13.51 -0.73 -17.93
CA VAL A 151 -12.50 -0.44 -16.89
C VAL A 151 -11.25 0.14 -17.56
N PRO A 152 -10.82 1.36 -17.18
CA PRO A 152 -9.62 1.98 -17.73
C PRO A 152 -8.35 1.22 -17.35
N LEU A 153 -7.31 1.33 -18.19
CA LEU A 153 -5.98 0.82 -17.86
C LEU A 153 -5.50 1.33 -16.49
N GLY A 154 -4.83 0.46 -15.74
CA GLY A 154 -4.34 0.74 -14.40
C GLY A 154 -5.42 0.75 -13.32
N THR A 155 -6.70 0.55 -13.64
CA THR A 155 -7.78 0.50 -12.64
C THR A 155 -8.09 -0.92 -12.23
N ALA A 156 -8.02 -1.21 -10.93
CA ALA A 156 -8.50 -2.48 -10.38
C ALA A 156 -10.02 -2.46 -10.27
N HIS A 157 -10.66 -3.53 -10.75
CA HIS A 157 -12.11 -3.68 -10.74
C HIS A 157 -12.52 -4.98 -10.08
N THR A 158 -13.35 -4.88 -9.05
CA THR A 158 -13.96 -6.02 -8.37
C THR A 158 -15.36 -6.25 -8.92
N PHE A 159 -15.66 -7.50 -9.29
CA PHE A 159 -16.94 -7.90 -9.85
C PHE A 159 -17.31 -9.33 -9.42
N ARG A 160 -18.59 -9.66 -9.50
CA ARG A 160 -19.04 -11.04 -9.39
C ARG A 160 -18.99 -11.73 -10.74
N TYR A 161 -18.48 -12.95 -10.75
CA TYR A 161 -18.51 -13.85 -11.88
C TYR A 161 -19.32 -15.07 -11.48
N ALA A 162 -20.43 -15.33 -12.18
CA ALA A 162 -21.29 -16.47 -11.89
C ALA A 162 -21.34 -17.40 -13.11
N LYS A 163 -21.33 -18.71 -12.88
CA LYS A 163 -21.45 -19.73 -13.92
C LYS A 163 -22.30 -20.89 -13.40
N GLY A 164 -23.55 -20.96 -13.86
CA GLY A 164 -24.50 -21.94 -13.32
C GLY A 164 -24.85 -21.57 -11.88
N ASP A 165 -24.69 -22.52 -10.96
CA ASP A 165 -24.94 -22.33 -9.53
C ASP A 165 -23.69 -21.83 -8.76
N ASP A 166 -22.54 -21.73 -9.44
CA ASP A 166 -21.29 -21.28 -8.85
C ASP A 166 -21.10 -19.76 -9.03
N ASP A 167 -20.60 -19.08 -8.00
CA ASP A 167 -20.27 -17.67 -8.06
C ASP A 167 -18.94 -17.34 -7.38
N TRP A 168 -18.24 -16.33 -7.89
CA TRP A 168 -16.95 -15.86 -7.40
C TRP A 168 -16.93 -14.33 -7.32
N THR A 169 -16.26 -13.80 -6.29
CA THR A 169 -15.85 -12.39 -6.24
C THR A 169 -14.41 -12.28 -6.72
N ILE A 170 -14.17 -11.55 -7.81
CA ILE A 170 -12.86 -11.42 -8.45
C ILE A 170 -12.47 -9.95 -8.55
N THR A 171 -11.25 -9.59 -8.18
CA THR A 171 -10.64 -8.31 -8.57
C THR A 171 -9.67 -8.55 -9.72
N MET A 172 -9.83 -7.80 -10.81
CA MET A 172 -8.92 -7.82 -11.95
C MET A 172 -8.41 -6.44 -12.30
N GLN A 173 -7.21 -6.38 -12.88
CA GLN A 173 -6.59 -5.15 -13.35
C GLN A 173 -5.69 -5.44 -14.54
N ILE A 174 -5.85 -4.67 -15.62
CA ILE A 174 -4.83 -4.53 -16.65
C ILE A 174 -3.91 -3.39 -16.23
N SER A 175 -2.66 -3.69 -15.89
CA SER A 175 -1.69 -2.69 -15.41
C SER A 175 -0.83 -2.11 -16.53
N GLU A 176 -0.67 -2.84 -17.63
CA GLU A 176 0.17 -2.47 -18.77
C GLU A 176 -0.50 -2.95 -20.06
N SER A 177 -0.38 -2.15 -21.13
CA SER A 177 -0.77 -2.53 -22.48
C SER A 177 0.25 -1.99 -23.49
N LEU A 178 0.92 -2.90 -24.20
CA LEU A 178 1.80 -2.60 -25.32
C LEU A 178 1.06 -2.91 -26.61
N ARG A 179 1.19 -2.07 -27.65
CA ARG A 179 0.55 -2.28 -28.97
C ARG A 179 1.57 -2.27 -30.10
N GLY A 180 1.23 -2.91 -31.20
CA GLY A 180 2.00 -2.82 -32.44
C GLY A 180 3.44 -3.33 -32.28
N ASP A 181 4.38 -2.52 -32.72
CA ASP A 181 5.81 -2.86 -32.71
C ASP A 181 6.33 -3.17 -31.31
N GLU A 182 5.88 -2.45 -30.27
CA GLU A 182 6.31 -2.69 -28.89
C GLU A 182 5.89 -4.08 -28.39
N ALA A 183 4.62 -4.43 -28.61
CA ALA A 183 4.10 -5.76 -28.28
C ALA A 183 4.85 -6.85 -29.06
N TRP A 184 5.08 -6.61 -30.36
CA TRP A 184 5.76 -7.58 -31.21
C TRP A 184 7.21 -7.83 -30.78
N GLN A 185 7.96 -6.78 -30.42
CA GLN A 185 9.33 -6.96 -29.91
C GLN A 185 9.34 -7.78 -28.61
N ALA A 186 8.42 -7.50 -27.68
CA ALA A 186 8.31 -8.26 -26.43
C ALA A 186 7.95 -9.74 -26.68
N LEU A 187 6.99 -10.02 -27.57
CA LEU A 187 6.60 -11.37 -27.96
C LEU A 187 7.72 -12.13 -28.66
N LYS A 188 8.43 -11.49 -29.59
CA LYS A 188 9.56 -12.09 -30.30
C LYS A 188 10.75 -12.36 -29.36
N ALA A 189 10.98 -11.49 -28.39
CA ALA A 189 11.99 -11.70 -27.35
C ALA A 189 11.63 -12.89 -26.44
N ALA A 190 10.34 -13.07 -26.11
CA ALA A 190 9.87 -14.22 -25.34
C ALA A 190 10.01 -15.53 -26.12
N ASN A 191 9.74 -15.50 -27.43
CA ASN A 191 9.95 -16.63 -28.32
C ASN A 191 10.16 -16.18 -29.77
N GLN A 192 11.37 -16.38 -30.29
CA GLN A 192 11.73 -16.02 -31.67
C GLN A 192 10.93 -16.79 -32.74
N PHE A 193 10.26 -17.89 -32.37
CA PHE A 193 9.39 -18.69 -33.24
C PHE A 193 7.93 -18.23 -33.26
N ASN A 194 7.58 -17.17 -32.52
CA ASN A 194 6.27 -16.55 -32.68
C ASN A 194 6.15 -15.99 -34.11
N ASP A 195 4.95 -16.07 -34.68
CA ASP A 195 4.66 -15.49 -35.99
C ASP A 195 4.33 -14.00 -35.87
N PRO A 196 4.80 -13.15 -36.80
CA PRO A 196 4.40 -11.74 -36.84
C PRO A 196 2.89 -11.61 -37.07
N ALA A 197 2.33 -10.48 -36.65
CA ALA A 197 0.92 -10.19 -36.90
C ALA A 197 0.64 -10.17 -38.41
N PRO A 198 -0.49 -10.74 -38.89
CA PRO A 198 -0.89 -10.65 -40.28
C PRO A 198 -1.05 -9.19 -40.74
N THR A 199 -0.94 -8.95 -42.06
CA THR A 199 -1.13 -7.61 -42.64
C THR A 199 -2.44 -6.97 -42.19
N GLY A 200 -2.37 -5.72 -41.71
CA GLY A 200 -3.52 -4.95 -41.22
C GLY A 200 -3.93 -5.28 -39.77
N LYS A 201 -3.21 -6.18 -39.10
CA LYS A 201 -3.40 -6.53 -37.70
C LYS A 201 -2.16 -6.19 -36.88
N GLU A 202 -2.35 -6.13 -35.57
CA GLU A 202 -1.28 -5.98 -34.61
C GLU A 202 -1.56 -6.75 -33.33
N TYR A 203 -0.50 -7.08 -32.60
CA TYR A 203 -0.63 -7.63 -31.27
C TYR A 203 -0.85 -6.51 -30.25
N VAL A 204 -1.66 -6.81 -29.25
CA VAL A 204 -1.75 -6.08 -27.99
C VAL A 204 -1.31 -7.02 -26.89
N LEU A 205 -0.20 -6.71 -26.22
CA LEU A 205 0.33 -7.48 -25.10
C LEU A 205 -0.03 -6.77 -23.81
N VAL A 206 -0.79 -7.42 -22.94
CA VAL A 206 -1.20 -6.86 -21.64
C VAL A 206 -0.58 -7.60 -20.48
N ARG A 207 -0.33 -6.87 -19.39
CA ARG A 207 -0.08 -7.46 -18.07
C ARG A 207 -1.35 -7.39 -17.24
N LEU A 208 -1.88 -8.55 -16.88
CA LEU A 208 -3.13 -8.72 -16.17
C LEU A 208 -2.88 -9.34 -14.80
N SER A 209 -3.59 -8.86 -13.80
CA SER A 209 -3.67 -9.52 -12.48
C SER A 209 -5.12 -9.89 -12.18
N ALA A 210 -5.32 -11.02 -11.49
CA ALA A 210 -6.61 -11.46 -10.99
C ALA A 210 -6.46 -12.07 -9.59
N LYS A 211 -7.28 -11.61 -8.64
CA LYS A 211 -7.37 -12.14 -7.28
C LYS A 211 -8.78 -12.63 -7.01
N VAL A 212 -8.89 -13.84 -6.48
CA VAL A 212 -10.18 -14.47 -6.12
C VAL A 212 -10.40 -14.31 -4.62
N TYR A 213 -11.54 -13.75 -4.22
CA TYR A 213 -11.85 -13.42 -2.81
C TYR A 213 -12.86 -14.35 -2.18
N GLU A 214 -14.04 -14.48 -2.80
CA GLU A 214 -15.17 -15.28 -2.30
C GLU A 214 -15.59 -16.26 -3.38
N THR A 215 -16.13 -17.39 -2.95
CA THR A 215 -16.61 -18.48 -3.81
C THR A 215 -17.73 -19.21 -3.09
N SER A 216 -18.75 -19.67 -3.80
CA SER A 216 -19.78 -20.56 -3.24
C SER A 216 -19.19 -21.86 -2.68
N ASP A 217 -18.03 -22.28 -3.20
CA ASP A 217 -17.28 -23.46 -2.77
C ASP A 217 -15.75 -23.15 -2.73
N PRO A 218 -15.10 -23.15 -1.55
CA PRO A 218 -13.68 -22.82 -1.39
C PRO A 218 -12.73 -23.78 -2.12
N ASP A 219 -13.17 -25.00 -2.42
CA ASP A 219 -12.39 -26.01 -3.15
C ASP A 219 -12.56 -25.87 -4.68
N GLN A 220 -13.31 -24.87 -5.15
CA GLN A 220 -13.37 -24.51 -6.56
C GLN A 220 -12.40 -23.40 -6.92
N ALA A 221 -11.72 -23.59 -8.06
CA ALA A 221 -10.82 -22.60 -8.62
C ALA A 221 -11.37 -21.98 -9.90
N VAL A 222 -11.16 -20.68 -10.05
CA VAL A 222 -11.40 -19.96 -11.31
C VAL A 222 -10.26 -20.26 -12.28
N ALA A 223 -10.60 -20.70 -13.48
CA ALA A 223 -9.61 -20.92 -14.54
C ALA A 223 -9.41 -19.63 -15.34
N PHE A 224 -8.17 -19.14 -15.36
CA PHE A 224 -7.75 -17.98 -16.11
C PHE A 224 -6.83 -18.41 -17.24
N HIS A 225 -7.20 -18.09 -18.47
CA HIS A 225 -6.44 -18.37 -19.69
C HIS A 225 -7.08 -17.58 -20.85
N LEU A 226 -6.40 -17.51 -22.00
CA LEU A 226 -6.84 -16.70 -23.15
C LEU A 226 -8.28 -17.00 -23.60
N ALA A 227 -8.71 -18.27 -23.59
CA ALA A 227 -10.06 -18.65 -24.02
C ALA A 227 -11.18 -18.22 -23.05
N GLY A 228 -10.83 -17.72 -21.85
CA GLY A 228 -11.80 -17.11 -20.93
C GLY A 228 -12.17 -15.67 -21.28
N PHE A 229 -11.62 -15.12 -22.36
CA PHE A 229 -11.80 -13.74 -22.77
C PHE A 229 -12.39 -13.64 -24.18
N ASP A 230 -13.37 -12.75 -24.32
CA ASP A 230 -13.85 -12.31 -25.62
C ASP A 230 -13.31 -10.91 -25.93
N LEU A 231 -12.92 -10.70 -27.19
CA LEU A 231 -12.30 -9.48 -27.67
C LEU A 231 -13.25 -8.76 -28.62
N TYR A 232 -13.41 -7.45 -28.44
CA TYR A 232 -14.29 -6.61 -29.24
C TYR A 232 -13.57 -5.36 -29.72
N SER A 233 -13.94 -4.87 -30.90
CA SER A 233 -13.43 -3.61 -31.41
C SER A 233 -14.01 -2.40 -30.68
N ALA A 234 -13.48 -1.20 -30.94
CA ALA A 234 -14.09 0.06 -30.49
C ALA A 234 -15.60 0.10 -30.79
N ASP A 235 -15.98 -0.29 -32.01
CA ASP A 235 -17.36 -0.33 -32.51
C ASP A 235 -18.20 -1.51 -31.97
N SER A 236 -17.67 -2.27 -31.01
CA SER A 236 -18.34 -3.42 -30.38
C SER A 236 -18.60 -4.60 -31.31
N VAL A 237 -17.74 -4.79 -32.33
CA VAL A 237 -17.74 -5.99 -33.17
C VAL A 237 -16.78 -7.02 -32.57
N GLN A 238 -17.22 -8.25 -32.35
CA GLN A 238 -16.37 -9.30 -31.78
C GLN A 238 -15.28 -9.72 -32.77
N TYR A 239 -14.06 -9.86 -32.28
CA TYR A 239 -12.97 -10.54 -32.97
C TYR A 239 -13.11 -12.05 -32.76
N THR A 240 -13.38 -12.79 -33.84
CA THR A 240 -13.63 -14.24 -33.78
C THR A 240 -12.41 -15.09 -34.13
N ALA A 241 -11.35 -14.47 -34.66
CA ALA A 241 -10.12 -15.17 -34.99
C ALA A 241 -9.30 -15.41 -33.71
N PHE A 242 -9.16 -16.67 -33.33
CA PHE A 242 -8.32 -17.08 -32.20
C PHE A 242 -6.87 -17.22 -32.67
N TRP A 243 -5.97 -16.39 -32.14
CA TRP A 243 -4.54 -16.42 -32.46
C TRP A 243 -3.74 -16.60 -31.18
N THR A 244 -2.78 -17.51 -31.19
CA THR A 244 -1.95 -17.79 -30.02
C THR A 244 -0.48 -17.50 -30.33
N VAL A 245 0.18 -16.89 -29.36
CA VAL A 245 1.62 -16.63 -29.36
C VAL A 245 2.17 -16.97 -27.97
N VAL A 246 3.45 -17.31 -27.90
CA VAL A 246 4.12 -17.49 -26.61
C VAL A 246 4.37 -16.12 -26.00
N THR A 247 3.69 -15.82 -24.88
CA THR A 247 3.87 -14.60 -24.12
C THR A 247 5.12 -14.65 -23.24
N PRO A 248 5.67 -13.49 -22.81
CA PRO A 248 6.69 -13.42 -21.76
C PRO A 248 6.22 -14.10 -20.46
N SER A 249 7.18 -14.45 -19.61
CA SER A 249 6.88 -14.91 -18.24
C SER A 249 6.75 -13.71 -17.28
N PRO A 250 5.89 -13.79 -16.25
CA PRO A 250 4.93 -14.87 -15.98
C PRO A 250 3.76 -14.85 -16.97
N LYS A 251 3.21 -16.03 -17.30
CA LYS A 251 2.05 -16.14 -18.19
C LYS A 251 0.77 -16.00 -17.38
N PHE A 252 -0.23 -15.32 -17.94
CA PHE A 252 -1.57 -15.29 -17.35
C PHE A 252 -2.34 -16.57 -17.72
N ASP A 253 -1.93 -17.69 -17.12
CA ASP A 253 -2.51 -19.01 -17.35
C ASP A 253 -2.45 -19.81 -16.04
N GLY A 254 -3.60 -20.27 -15.55
CA GLY A 254 -3.67 -21.10 -14.37
C GLY A 254 -5.06 -21.21 -13.74
N ARG A 255 -5.12 -21.93 -12.63
CA ARG A 255 -6.31 -22.03 -11.77
C ARG A 255 -6.02 -21.33 -10.45
N VAL A 256 -6.94 -20.47 -10.03
CA VAL A 256 -6.79 -19.67 -8.80
C VAL A 256 -7.92 -20.01 -7.85
N TYR A 257 -7.55 -20.52 -6.68
CA TYR A 257 -8.45 -20.77 -5.56
C TYR A 257 -8.68 -19.48 -4.76
N GLN A 258 -9.67 -19.52 -3.87
CA GLN A 258 -9.96 -18.44 -2.94
C GLN A 258 -8.69 -17.94 -2.21
N GLY A 259 -8.51 -16.62 -2.13
CA GLY A 259 -7.33 -15.97 -1.57
C GLY A 259 -6.11 -15.90 -2.49
N GLY A 260 -6.09 -16.68 -3.57
CA GLY A 260 -5.01 -16.72 -4.54
C GLY A 260 -4.97 -15.50 -5.47
N THR A 261 -3.81 -15.26 -6.07
CA THR A 261 -3.61 -14.21 -7.08
C THR A 261 -2.78 -14.76 -8.24
N LEU A 262 -3.20 -14.43 -9.46
CA LEU A 262 -2.45 -14.69 -10.70
C LEU A 262 -2.06 -13.35 -11.31
N ASP A 263 -0.79 -13.20 -11.69
CA ASP A 263 -0.27 -12.04 -12.43
C ASP A 263 0.53 -12.57 -13.63
N GLY A 264 0.33 -11.96 -14.80
CA GLY A 264 1.10 -12.32 -15.97
C GLY A 264 0.64 -11.72 -17.27
N TYR A 265 1.29 -12.15 -18.34
CA TYR A 265 1.09 -11.64 -19.67
C TYR A 265 0.11 -12.46 -20.49
N LEU A 266 -0.76 -11.75 -21.21
CA LEU A 266 -1.70 -12.27 -22.20
C LEU A 266 -1.61 -11.42 -23.46
N ALA A 267 -1.77 -12.04 -24.64
CA ALA A 267 -1.68 -11.33 -25.91
C ALA A 267 -2.97 -11.49 -26.71
N PHE A 268 -3.40 -10.39 -27.32
CA PHE A 268 -4.56 -10.32 -28.21
C PHE A 268 -4.13 -9.87 -29.60
N LEU A 269 -4.90 -10.22 -30.63
CA LEU A 269 -4.67 -9.79 -32.00
C LEU A 269 -5.86 -8.94 -32.47
N VAL A 270 -5.61 -7.68 -32.78
CA VAL A 270 -6.63 -6.69 -33.17
C VAL A 270 -6.34 -6.14 -34.56
N ASN A 271 -7.30 -5.41 -35.15
CA ASN A 271 -7.01 -4.62 -36.35
C ASN A 271 -6.14 -3.42 -35.98
N GLN A 272 -5.12 -3.14 -36.79
CA GLN A 272 -4.22 -2.02 -36.56
C GLN A 272 -4.93 -0.66 -36.61
N SER A 273 -6.06 -0.59 -37.30
CA SER A 273 -6.90 0.61 -37.39
C SER A 273 -7.87 0.79 -36.21
N ASP A 274 -7.95 -0.18 -35.29
CA ASP A 274 -8.88 -0.12 -34.16
C ASP A 274 -8.28 0.71 -33.01
N PRO A 275 -8.86 1.89 -32.72
CA PRO A 275 -8.27 2.82 -31.77
C PRO A 275 -8.53 2.45 -30.31
N ALA A 276 -9.53 1.59 -30.02
CA ALA A 276 -9.97 1.31 -28.66
C ALA A 276 -10.59 -0.10 -28.52
N PRO A 277 -9.81 -1.17 -28.79
CA PRO A 277 -10.29 -2.51 -28.54
C PRO A 277 -10.47 -2.75 -27.05
N LYS A 278 -11.39 -3.64 -26.72
CA LYS A 278 -11.77 -3.98 -25.35
C LYS A 278 -11.92 -5.48 -25.21
N VAL A 279 -11.67 -5.97 -24.01
CA VAL A 279 -11.81 -7.38 -23.67
C VAL A 279 -12.86 -7.54 -22.58
N VAL A 280 -13.59 -8.65 -22.59
CA VAL A 280 -14.50 -9.02 -21.52
C VAL A 280 -14.16 -10.39 -20.96
N PHE A 281 -14.21 -10.51 -19.63
CA PHE A 281 -14.14 -11.78 -18.92
C PHE A 281 -15.52 -12.11 -18.33
N GLY A 282 -15.98 -13.33 -18.55
CA GLY A 282 -17.22 -13.82 -17.94
C GLY A 282 -18.52 -13.23 -18.49
N ALA A 283 -18.52 -12.81 -19.77
CA ALA A 283 -19.78 -12.55 -20.47
C ALA A 283 -20.55 -13.86 -20.67
N ASP A 284 -21.88 -13.80 -20.67
CA ASP A 284 -22.72 -14.94 -20.97
C ASP A 284 -22.75 -15.27 -22.47
N TYR A 285 -23.45 -16.35 -22.85
CA TYR A 285 -23.54 -16.78 -24.25
C TYR A 285 -24.26 -15.78 -25.17
N THR A 286 -24.95 -14.78 -24.61
CA THR A 286 -25.59 -13.68 -25.37
C THR A 286 -24.66 -12.47 -25.52
N GLY A 287 -23.50 -12.48 -24.85
CA GLY A 287 -22.56 -11.36 -24.76
C GLY A 287 -22.97 -10.31 -23.71
N ALA A 288 -23.94 -10.64 -22.85
CA ALA A 288 -24.35 -9.78 -21.74
C ALA A 288 -23.51 -10.04 -20.49
N GLY A 289 -23.47 -9.05 -19.60
CA GLY A 289 -22.68 -9.13 -18.37
C GLY A 289 -21.17 -9.12 -18.61
N GLY A 290 -20.44 -9.74 -17.69
CA GLY A 290 -18.98 -9.79 -17.68
C GLY A 290 -18.30 -8.49 -17.24
N ALA A 291 -17.00 -8.59 -16.97
CA ALA A 291 -16.15 -7.46 -16.65
C ALA A 291 -15.40 -6.99 -17.89
N TRP A 292 -15.70 -5.76 -18.32
CA TRP A 292 -15.17 -5.15 -19.55
C TRP A 292 -13.95 -4.30 -19.23
N PHE A 293 -12.84 -4.50 -19.95
CA PHE A 293 -11.58 -3.77 -19.75
C PHE A 293 -11.12 -3.13 -21.06
N SER A 294 -10.63 -1.89 -20.97
CA SER A 294 -9.95 -1.22 -22.08
C SER A 294 -8.59 -1.85 -22.32
N LEU A 295 -8.17 -1.97 -23.58
CA LEU A 295 -6.80 -2.33 -23.94
C LEU A 295 -5.94 -1.12 -24.33
N THR A 296 -6.49 0.09 -24.22
CA THR A 296 -5.87 1.37 -24.58
C THR A 296 -6.18 2.44 -23.55
#